data_AF-A0A949MYR1-F1
#
_entry.id   AF-A0A949MYR1-F1
#
_cell.length_a   1.000
_cell.length_b   1.000
_cell.length_c   1.000
_cell.angle_alpha   90.00
_cell.angle_beta   90.00
_cell.angle_gamma   90.00
#
_symmetry.space_group_name_H-M   'P 1'
#
loop_
_entity.id
_entity.type
_entity.pdbx_description
1 polymer ?
#
loop_
_entity_poly.entity_id
_entity_poly.type
_entity_poly.pdbx_seq_one_letter_code
_entity_poly.pdbx_strand_id
1 'polypeptide(L)'
;EFDCENFIYIGSFSKSASMTGFRLGYAISSPERIKVLQNIQAHVVTCPVEFAQWAALKAIEIEKELEKQTHSIYFERKRVAEKTLKSGGIEFTPCQGAFYLFPRIPVDAQAFCTSLLKKGVSVVPGTFFGDYPHHFRVSLVSNRLEEAIHRMQEVLDEMA
;
A
#
# COMPACT_ATOMS: atom_id res chain seq x y z
N GLU A 1 14.22 22.16 0.41
CA GLU A 1 15.10 21.37 -0.47
C GLU A 1 15.36 20.01 0.14
N PHE A 2 15.49 18.98 -0.70
CA PHE A 2 15.92 17.65 -0.25
C PHE A 2 17.45 17.63 -0.19
N ASP A 3 18.01 17.17 0.93
CA ASP A 3 19.47 17.04 1.09
C ASP A 3 19.98 15.83 0.30
N CYS A 4 20.36 16.08 -0.94
CA CYS A 4 20.90 15.07 -1.85
C CYS A 4 22.26 14.52 -1.41
N GLU A 5 23.00 15.18 -0.51
CA GLU A 5 24.36 14.79 -0.10
C GLU A 5 24.37 13.73 1.00
N ASN A 6 23.34 13.69 1.84
CA ASN A 6 23.22 12.68 2.91
C ASN A 6 22.08 11.68 2.70
N PHE A 7 21.16 11.93 1.77
CA PHE A 7 19.99 11.08 1.58
C PHE A 7 19.86 10.53 0.15
N ILE A 8 19.20 9.37 0.07
CA ILE A 8 18.71 8.79 -1.18
C ILE A 8 17.19 8.75 -1.05
N TYR A 9 16.51 9.50 -1.90
CA TYR A 9 15.06 9.40 -2.05
C TYR A 9 14.74 8.32 -3.07
N ILE A 10 13.80 7.43 -2.75
CA ILE A 10 13.33 6.38 -3.66
C ILE A 10 11.83 6.59 -3.87
N GLY A 11 11.44 6.78 -5.12
CA GLY A 11 10.06 6.99 -5.55
C GLY A 11 9.61 5.98 -6.59
N SER A 12 8.29 5.86 -6.77
CA SER A 12 7.74 5.10 -7.89
C SER A 12 6.38 5.62 -8.34
N PHE A 13 6.05 5.40 -9.61
CA PHE A 13 4.74 5.75 -10.19
C PHE A 13 3.67 4.69 -9.88
N SER A 14 4.04 3.60 -9.21
CA SER A 14 3.14 2.48 -8.93
C SER A 14 1.91 2.92 -8.13
N LYS A 15 2.08 3.84 -7.17
CA LYS A 15 1.00 4.24 -6.26
C LYS A 15 0.53 5.68 -6.48
N SER A 16 1.43 6.62 -6.77
CA SER A 16 1.05 8.03 -7.04
C SER A 16 0.28 8.19 -8.34
N ALA A 17 0.57 7.36 -9.35
CA ALA A 17 -0.05 7.44 -10.68
C ALA A 17 -0.86 6.18 -11.06
N SER A 18 -1.09 5.26 -10.12
CA SER A 18 -1.75 3.97 -10.38
C SER A 18 -1.09 3.11 -11.48
N MET A 19 0.22 3.27 -11.69
CA MET A 19 0.98 2.60 -12.76
C MET A 19 1.71 1.34 -12.26
N THR A 20 1.08 0.52 -11.42
CA THR A 20 1.72 -0.68 -10.81
C THR A 20 2.31 -1.63 -11.86
N GLY A 21 1.61 -1.83 -12.98
CA GLY A 21 2.03 -2.69 -14.09
C GLY A 21 3.13 -2.12 -14.98
N PHE A 22 3.43 -0.82 -14.88
CA PHE A 22 4.41 -0.15 -15.76
C PHE A 22 5.86 -0.31 -15.29
N ARG A 23 6.03 -0.76 -14.04
CA ARG A 23 7.33 -1.13 -13.46
C ARG A 23 8.37 0.00 -13.49
N LEU A 24 7.92 1.24 -13.25
CA LEU A 24 8.80 2.41 -13.27
C LEU A 24 8.89 3.08 -11.89
N GLY A 25 10.14 3.34 -11.48
CA GLY A 25 10.50 4.12 -10.32
C GLY A 25 11.76 4.93 -10.57
N TYR A 26 12.16 5.72 -9.57
CA TYR A 26 13.27 6.65 -9.68
C TYR A 26 13.96 6.81 -8.33
N ALA A 27 15.22 7.26 -8.38
CA ALA A 27 16.00 7.65 -7.20
C ALA A 27 16.51 9.08 -7.37
N ILE A 28 16.53 9.85 -6.30
CA ILE A 28 17.11 11.21 -6.24
C ILE A 28 18.18 11.21 -5.16
N SER A 29 19.40 11.58 -5.52
CA SER A 29 20.55 11.67 -4.61
C SER A 29 21.68 12.47 -5.26
N SER A 30 22.86 12.54 -4.63
CA SER A 30 24.03 13.22 -5.17
C SER A 30 24.45 12.64 -6.53
N PRO A 31 25.00 13.45 -7.44
CA PRO A 31 25.45 12.99 -8.76
C PRO A 31 26.40 11.78 -8.69
N GLU A 32 27.29 11.76 -7.70
CA GLU A 32 28.24 10.67 -7.48
C GLU A 32 27.54 9.35 -7.18
N ARG A 33 26.54 9.35 -6.27
CA ARG A 33 25.76 8.15 -5.96
C ARG A 33 24.88 7.70 -7.12
N ILE A 34 24.26 8.64 -7.83
CA ILE A 34 23.42 8.32 -9.00
C ILE A 34 24.27 7.65 -10.09
N LYS A 35 25.51 8.11 -10.31
CA LYS A 35 26.44 7.46 -11.25
C LYS A 35 26.74 6.01 -10.87
N VAL A 36 26.93 5.72 -9.57
CA VAL A 36 27.12 4.35 -9.09
C VAL A 36 25.86 3.50 -9.32
N LEU A 37 24.67 4.03 -9.00
CA LEU A 37 23.40 3.34 -9.23
C LEU A 37 23.15 3.06 -10.72
N GLN A 38 23.46 4.01 -11.60
CA GLN A 38 23.36 3.85 -13.05
C GLN A 38 24.28 2.73 -13.57
N ASN A 39 25.52 2.65 -13.06
CA ASN A 39 26.44 1.58 -13.42
C ASN A 39 25.87 0.21 -13.06
N ILE A 40 25.31 0.06 -11.86
CA ILE A 40 24.66 -1.19 -11.44
C ILE A 40 23.47 -1.50 -12.36
N GLN A 41 22.60 -0.52 -12.60
CA GLN A 41 21.40 -0.69 -13.44
C GLN A 41 21.76 -1.13 -14.87
N ALA A 42 22.83 -0.59 -15.44
CA ALA A 42 23.30 -0.96 -16.77
C ALA A 42 23.67 -2.44 -16.89
N HIS A 43 24.16 -3.06 -15.80
CA HIS A 43 24.55 -4.47 -15.78
C HIS A 43 23.39 -5.42 -15.43
N VAL A 44 22.35 -4.94 -14.76
CA VAL A 44 21.21 -5.78 -14.32
C VAL A 44 20.01 -5.71 -15.27
N VAL A 45 19.68 -4.53 -15.80
CA VAL A 45 18.45 -4.30 -16.58
C VAL A 45 18.68 -3.47 -17.86
N THR A 46 19.77 -2.70 -17.95
CA THR A 46 20.03 -1.70 -19.02
C THR A 46 19.19 -0.43 -18.85
N CYS A 47 17.90 -0.43 -19.18
CA CYS A 47 17.03 0.75 -19.09
C CYS A 47 15.54 0.36 -18.93
N PRO A 48 14.70 1.25 -18.37
CA PRO A 48 13.26 1.02 -18.31
C PRO A 48 12.60 1.14 -19.71
N VAL A 49 11.49 0.42 -19.90
CA VAL A 49 10.73 0.42 -21.17
C VAL A 49 10.22 1.81 -21.54
N GLU A 50 10.34 2.16 -22.82
CA GLU A 50 10.10 3.52 -23.33
C GLU A 50 8.68 4.04 -23.03
N PHE A 51 7.65 3.24 -23.29
CA PHE A 51 6.26 3.66 -23.08
C PHE A 51 5.98 4.03 -21.61
N ALA A 52 6.66 3.37 -20.66
CA ALA A 52 6.50 3.68 -19.25
C ALA A 52 7.12 5.03 -18.89
N GLN A 53 8.23 5.39 -19.55
CA GLN A 53 8.86 6.69 -19.38
C GLN A 53 7.95 7.82 -19.89
N TRP A 54 7.35 7.65 -21.07
CA TRP A 54 6.36 8.61 -21.60
C TRP A 54 5.12 8.74 -20.70
N ALA A 55 4.60 7.62 -20.19
CA ALA A 55 3.48 7.64 -19.26
C ALA A 55 3.84 8.34 -17.94
N ALA A 56 5.05 8.14 -17.42
CA ALA A 56 5.52 8.83 -16.22
C ALA A 56 5.71 10.32 -16.44
N LEU A 57 6.24 10.74 -17.59
CA LEU A 57 6.32 12.15 -17.95
C LEU A 57 4.91 12.78 -17.90
N LYS A 58 3.93 12.11 -18.52
CA LYS A 58 2.56 12.59 -18.47
C LYS A 58 2.00 12.63 -17.05
N ALA A 59 2.26 11.60 -16.24
CA ALA A 59 1.81 11.55 -14.86
C ALA A 59 2.35 12.72 -14.00
N ILE A 60 3.60 13.14 -14.24
CA ILE A 60 4.20 14.32 -13.59
C ILE A 60 3.46 15.60 -14.01
N GLU A 61 3.13 15.76 -15.29
CA GLU A 61 2.41 16.94 -15.78
C GLU A 61 1.01 17.10 -15.17
N ILE A 62 0.35 16.00 -14.81
CA ILE A 62 -1.02 15.98 -14.28
C ILE A 62 -1.09 15.58 -12.80
N GLU A 63 0.02 15.69 -12.07
CA GLU A 63 0.15 15.19 -10.70
C GLU A 63 -0.93 15.75 -9.77
N LYS A 64 -1.21 17.05 -9.84
CA LYS A 64 -2.20 17.72 -8.98
C LYS A 64 -3.63 17.23 -9.23
N GLU A 65 -3.97 16.98 -10.50
CA GLU A 65 -5.26 16.43 -10.88
C GLU A 65 -5.42 14.99 -10.36
N LEU A 66 -4.36 14.17 -10.52
CA LEU A 66 -4.31 12.80 -10.00
C LEU A 66 -4.45 12.77 -8.48
N GLU A 67 -3.73 13.63 -7.77
CA GLU A 67 -3.82 13.76 -6.32
C GLU A 67 -5.23 14.12 -5.87
N LYS A 68 -5.85 15.13 -6.48
CA LYS A 68 -7.20 15.58 -6.12
C LYS A 68 -8.23 14.45 -6.28
N GLN A 69 -8.20 13.74 -7.41
CA GLN A 69 -9.09 12.61 -7.67
C GLN A 69 -8.83 11.47 -6.68
N THR A 70 -7.57 11.08 -6.53
CA THR A 70 -7.17 9.92 -5.74
C THR A 70 -7.40 10.13 -4.24
N HIS A 71 -7.12 11.33 -3.72
CA HIS A 71 -7.28 11.67 -2.31
C HIS A 71 -8.73 11.53 -1.86
N SER A 72 -9.69 12.06 -2.63
CA SER A 72 -11.12 11.95 -2.30
C SER A 72 -11.61 10.50 -2.20
N ILE A 73 -11.20 9.64 -3.13
CA ILE A 73 -11.59 8.22 -3.16
C ILE A 73 -11.03 7.49 -1.94
N TYR A 74 -9.74 7.63 -1.66
CA TYR A 74 -9.12 6.93 -0.54
C TYR A 74 -9.53 7.49 0.82
N PHE A 75 -9.81 8.80 0.90
CA PHE A 75 -10.35 9.41 2.11
C PHE A 75 -11.69 8.77 2.51
N GLU A 76 -12.63 8.63 1.56
CA GLU A 76 -13.92 8.02 1.86
C GLU A 76 -13.80 6.53 2.18
N ARG A 77 -12.98 5.79 1.41
CA ARG A 77 -12.72 4.36 1.70
C ARG A 77 -12.10 4.14 3.08
N LYS A 78 -11.15 4.99 3.47
CA LYS A 78 -10.55 5.00 4.80
C LYS A 78 -11.62 5.26 5.86
N ARG A 79 -12.43 6.30 5.69
CA ARG A 79 -13.49 6.67 6.62
C ARG A 79 -14.47 5.51 6.84
N VAL A 80 -14.93 4.86 5.77
CA VAL A 80 -15.82 3.70 5.83
C VAL A 80 -15.14 2.55 6.56
N ALA A 81 -13.91 2.19 6.18
CA ALA A 81 -13.19 1.08 6.81
C ALA A 81 -12.94 1.30 8.31
N GLU A 82 -12.47 2.48 8.71
CA GLU A 82 -12.23 2.82 10.11
C GLU A 82 -13.53 2.80 10.92
N LYS A 83 -14.64 3.31 10.36
CA LYS A 83 -15.96 3.28 10.99
C LYS A 83 -16.42 1.83 11.22
N THR A 84 -16.35 0.99 10.19
CA THR A 84 -16.87 -0.39 10.25
C THR A 84 -16.01 -1.28 11.15
N LEU A 85 -14.68 -1.12 11.12
CA LEU A 85 -13.77 -1.81 12.05
C LEU A 85 -14.07 -1.41 13.49
N LYS A 86 -14.26 -0.11 13.75
CA LYS A 86 -14.58 0.41 15.08
C LYS A 86 -15.92 -0.12 15.59
N SER A 87 -16.95 -0.20 14.75
CA SER A 87 -18.24 -0.79 15.15
C SER A 87 -18.16 -2.29 15.43
N GLY A 88 -17.20 -2.99 14.83
CA GLY A 88 -16.94 -4.41 15.08
C GLY A 88 -16.02 -4.69 16.27
N GLY A 89 -15.62 -3.67 17.04
CA GLY A 89 -14.72 -3.83 18.17
C GLY A 89 -13.28 -4.23 17.80
N ILE A 90 -12.88 -4.10 16.54
CA ILE A 90 -11.53 -4.42 16.09
C ILE A 90 -10.61 -3.23 16.39
N GLU A 91 -9.52 -3.46 17.11
CA GLU A 91 -8.52 -2.44 17.42
C GLU A 91 -7.69 -2.11 16.18
N PHE A 92 -7.41 -0.82 15.92
CA PHE A 92 -6.52 -0.40 14.85
C PHE A 92 -5.92 0.98 15.13
N THR A 93 -4.78 1.27 14.52
CA THR A 93 -4.22 2.63 14.48
C THR A 93 -4.73 3.36 13.24
N PRO A 94 -5.35 4.56 13.38
CA PRO A 94 -5.75 5.37 12.24
C PRO A 94 -4.56 5.71 11.34
N CYS A 95 -4.70 5.52 10.03
CA CYS A 95 -3.59 5.79 9.11
C CYS A 95 -3.54 7.28 8.74
N GLN A 96 -2.40 7.96 8.92
CA GLN A 96 -2.24 9.36 8.48
C GLN A 96 -1.93 9.49 6.98
N GLY A 97 -1.64 8.37 6.31
CA GLY A 97 -1.36 8.29 4.90
C GLY A 97 -1.40 6.85 4.40
N ALA A 98 -1.07 6.65 3.12
CA ALA A 98 -1.24 5.38 2.41
C ALA A 98 -2.69 4.87 2.39
N PHE A 99 -2.89 3.68 1.84
CA PHE A 99 -4.20 3.03 1.67
C PHE A 99 -4.20 1.65 2.33
N TYR A 100 -3.60 1.57 3.53
CA TYR A 100 -3.55 0.36 4.34
C TYR A 100 -3.98 0.65 5.78
N LEU A 101 -4.64 -0.32 6.40
CA LEU A 101 -4.85 -0.39 7.85
C LEU A 101 -4.10 -1.61 8.39
N PHE A 102 -3.71 -1.54 9.66
CA PHE A 102 -3.03 -2.63 10.36
C PHE A 102 -3.76 -2.98 11.66
N PRO A 103 -4.96 -3.60 11.59
CA PRO A 103 -5.75 -3.90 12.76
C PRO A 103 -5.14 -5.02 13.60
N ARG A 104 -5.55 -5.08 14.86
CA ARG A 104 -5.20 -6.09 15.86
C ARG A 104 -6.45 -6.84 16.31
N ILE A 105 -6.31 -8.15 16.49
CA ILE A 105 -7.36 -9.06 16.96
C ILE A 105 -6.83 -9.95 18.10
N PRO A 106 -7.69 -10.49 18.98
CA PRO A 106 -7.25 -11.27 20.13
C PRO A 106 -6.79 -12.71 19.79
N VAL A 107 -6.94 -13.13 18.53
CA VAL A 107 -6.60 -14.48 18.05
C VAL A 107 -5.34 -14.48 17.18
N ASP A 108 -4.86 -15.66 16.80
CA ASP A 108 -3.77 -15.78 15.83
C ASP A 108 -4.22 -15.28 14.44
N ALA A 109 -3.49 -14.29 13.92
CA ALA A 109 -3.84 -13.63 12.66
C ALA A 109 -3.61 -14.51 11.44
N GLN A 110 -2.69 -15.49 11.49
CA GLN A 110 -2.47 -16.42 10.38
C GLN A 110 -3.69 -17.33 10.19
N ALA A 111 -4.19 -17.91 11.27
CA ALA A 111 -5.42 -18.71 11.28
C ALA A 111 -6.62 -17.88 10.84
N PHE A 112 -6.77 -16.67 11.38
CA PHE A 112 -7.83 -15.73 11.00
C PHE A 112 -7.82 -15.40 9.50
N CYS A 113 -6.67 -15.00 8.94
CA CYS A 113 -6.55 -14.69 7.51
C CYS A 113 -6.85 -15.92 6.62
N THR A 114 -6.49 -17.12 7.09
CA THR A 114 -6.77 -18.38 6.38
C THR A 114 -8.28 -18.69 6.39
N SER A 115 -8.95 -18.48 7.51
CA SER A 115 -10.41 -18.62 7.61
C SER A 115 -11.14 -17.60 6.73
N LEU A 116 -10.69 -16.34 6.71
CA LEU A 116 -11.24 -15.30 5.83
C LEU A 116 -11.12 -15.65 4.35
N LEU A 117 -10.00 -16.28 3.95
CA LEU A 117 -9.80 -16.70 2.57
C LEU A 117 -10.88 -17.70 2.12
N LYS A 118 -11.32 -18.59 3.01
CA LYS A 118 -12.44 -19.53 2.74
C LYS A 118 -13.76 -18.79 2.53
N LYS A 119 -13.93 -17.62 3.16
CA LYS A 119 -15.06 -16.70 2.94
C LYS A 119 -14.78 -15.69 1.82
N GLY A 120 -13.79 -15.90 0.97
CA GLY A 120 -13.49 -15.05 -0.19
C GLY A 120 -12.92 -13.66 0.15
N VAL A 121 -12.38 -13.48 1.37
CA VAL A 121 -11.69 -12.25 1.77
C VAL A 121 -10.20 -12.53 1.92
N SER A 122 -9.38 -11.86 1.10
CA SER A 122 -7.93 -11.98 1.19
C SER A 122 -7.32 -10.77 1.88
N VAL A 123 -6.65 -11.03 3.00
CA VAL A 123 -5.86 -10.06 3.77
C VAL A 123 -4.51 -10.69 4.12
N VAL A 124 -3.58 -9.88 4.59
CA VAL A 124 -2.19 -10.30 4.78
C VAL A 124 -1.86 -10.41 6.27
N PRO A 125 -1.42 -11.57 6.78
CA PRO A 125 -0.99 -11.72 8.16
C PRO A 125 0.12 -10.74 8.55
N GLY A 126 0.08 -10.26 9.80
CA GLY A 126 1.04 -9.32 10.36
C GLY A 126 2.46 -9.88 10.46
N THR A 127 2.58 -11.21 10.52
CA THR A 127 3.83 -11.96 10.56
C THR A 127 4.71 -11.74 9.32
N PHE A 128 4.16 -11.31 8.19
CA PHE A 128 4.95 -10.89 7.03
C PHE A 128 5.58 -9.49 7.17
N PHE A 129 5.25 -8.75 8.24
CA PHE A 129 5.77 -7.41 8.52
C PHE A 129 6.61 -7.35 9.80
N GLY A 130 6.86 -8.49 10.47
CA GLY A 130 7.59 -8.59 11.73
C GLY A 130 6.88 -9.50 12.73
N ASP A 131 7.26 -9.39 14.01
CA ASP A 131 6.66 -10.17 15.10
C ASP A 131 5.30 -9.59 15.53
N TYR A 132 4.31 -9.72 14.65
CA TYR A 132 2.95 -9.24 14.87
C TYR A 132 1.92 -10.38 14.69
N PRO A 133 1.92 -11.39 15.58
CA PRO A 133 1.07 -12.58 15.44
C PRO A 133 -0.43 -12.27 15.54
N HIS A 134 -0.79 -11.12 16.10
CA HIS A 134 -2.16 -10.68 16.32
C HIS A 134 -2.62 -9.57 15.37
N HIS A 135 -1.78 -9.17 14.41
CA HIS A 135 -2.13 -8.13 13.45
C HIS A 135 -2.31 -8.69 12.05
N PHE A 136 -3.00 -7.95 11.19
CA PHE A 136 -3.09 -8.21 9.76
C PHE A 136 -3.17 -6.90 9.00
N ARG A 137 -2.85 -6.90 7.70
CA ARG A 137 -2.90 -5.73 6.84
C ARG A 137 -4.10 -5.78 5.91
N VAL A 138 -4.91 -4.73 5.93
CA VAL A 138 -6.06 -4.53 5.05
C VAL A 138 -5.71 -3.47 4.01
N SER A 139 -5.96 -3.74 2.73
CA SER A 139 -5.80 -2.76 1.65
C SER A 139 -7.13 -2.05 1.36
N LEU A 140 -7.10 -0.72 1.32
CA LEU A 140 -8.27 0.14 1.12
C LEU A 140 -8.54 0.47 -0.36
N VAL A 141 -8.07 -0.39 -1.28
CA VAL A 141 -8.21 -0.17 -2.73
C VAL A 141 -9.50 -0.77 -3.28
N SER A 142 -10.08 -1.74 -2.57
CA SER A 142 -11.35 -2.37 -2.95
C SER A 142 -12.54 -1.44 -2.72
N ASN A 143 -13.59 -1.58 -3.51
CA ASN A 143 -14.90 -0.96 -3.27
C ASN A 143 -15.84 -1.87 -2.46
N ARG A 144 -15.41 -3.09 -2.09
CA ARG A 144 -16.20 -4.06 -1.30
C ARG A 144 -15.74 -4.11 0.16
N LEU A 145 -15.28 -2.98 0.71
CA LEU A 145 -14.68 -2.93 2.05
C LEU A 145 -15.70 -3.26 3.15
N GLU A 146 -16.92 -2.74 3.07
CA GLU A 146 -17.97 -3.01 4.06
C GLU A 146 -18.30 -4.51 4.13
N GLU A 147 -18.55 -5.13 2.97
CA GLU A 147 -18.81 -6.56 2.87
C GLU A 147 -17.64 -7.40 3.42
N ALA A 148 -16.40 -7.03 3.08
CA ALA A 148 -15.21 -7.72 3.60
C ALA A 148 -15.11 -7.60 5.13
N ILE A 149 -15.39 -6.43 5.71
CA ILE A 149 -15.32 -6.22 7.15
C ILE A 149 -16.46 -6.94 7.89
N HIS A 150 -17.66 -7.04 7.31
CA HIS A 150 -18.72 -7.87 7.90
C HIS A 150 -18.30 -9.35 7.97
N ARG A 151 -17.72 -9.89 6.89
CA ARG A 151 -17.17 -11.25 6.90
C ARG A 151 -16.02 -11.42 7.91
N MET A 152 -15.23 -10.36 8.16
CA MET A 152 -14.21 -10.36 9.21
C MET A 152 -14.82 -10.53 10.60
N GLN A 153 -15.92 -9.83 10.89
CA GLN A 153 -16.63 -9.95 12.17
C GLN A 153 -17.18 -11.37 12.36
N GLU A 154 -17.86 -11.92 11.35
CA GLU A 154 -18.38 -13.30 11.43
C GLU A 154 -17.28 -14.33 11.72
N VAL A 155 -16.11 -14.20 11.09
CA VAL A 155 -14.99 -15.13 11.33
C VAL A 155 -14.40 -14.94 12.74
N LEU A 156 -14.36 -13.70 13.25
CA LEU A 156 -13.92 -13.48 14.63
C LEU A 156 -14.90 -14.12 15.62
N ASP A 157 -16.20 -13.97 15.40
CA ASP A 157 -17.24 -14.57 16.24
C ASP A 157 -17.19 -16.11 16.21
N GLU A 158 -16.87 -16.71 15.06
CA GLU A 158 -16.66 -18.17 14.91
C GLU A 158 -15.39 -18.69 15.61
N MET A 159 -14.42 -17.81 15.87
CA MET A 159 -13.13 -18.15 16.49
C MET A 159 -13.05 -17.81 17.99
N ALA A 160 -14.03 -17.06 18.51
CA ALA A 160 -14.17 -16.72 19.93
C ALA A 160 -14.75 -17.89 20.73
#